data_AF-A0A177WQZ3-F1
#
_entry.id   AF-A0A177WQZ3-F1
#
_cell.length_a   1.000
_cell.length_b   1.000
_cell.length_c   1.000
_cell.angle_alpha   90.00
_cell.angle_beta   90.00
_cell.angle_gamma   90.00
#
_symmetry.space_group_name_H-M   'P 1'
#
loop_
_entity.id
_entity.type
_entity.pdbx_description
1 polymer ?
#
loop_
_entity_poly.entity_id
_entity_poly.type
_entity_poly.pdbx_seq_one_letter_code
_entity_poly.pdbx_strand_id
1 'polypeptide(L)'
;MEDNAKLECDLRTSLLQKIELKKRIAELSKQLEQVPSNALPRESSTLQNSSENSRVTAHVDIEKESAEKQALLNRISELQIASDKTAITEQFTKEKEDLLNHILLLERDSEKARLLISELQAKNSELDTLKISNAALSTKNEAEKAETHDKIATLDAELTKARQTIAEMREKTAELESSCNINRALSEQYAKEKRELLDQLSSAQQEASRNNIAFSEYKTRAATLEEILGRKDKEAEEMHLSSLATIQKMEATVKMLTNNLNQQSSIAAADMDRLSKCLQVEVQAKESALRQLSKIPPDPFSSWTRNKTSDMGIPKDPPNMPRGADPDHWTMFCKADPFNSKRLDAGQLGIALSAGPWPPLSIRAIVLLIRTYDRNGDFVDFEFFTRVWPQMHQWKKTFFRHHNGQGEFVFGYIPFKNMAMALKEIDITIPLKVLELIFKRIKLTATLTSLLIR
;
A
#
# COMPACT_ATOMS: atom_id res chain seq x y z
N MET A 1 48.14 37.96 -35.99
CA MET A 1 48.40 36.82 -36.90
C MET A 1 48.16 37.18 -38.36
N GLU A 2 47.15 37.99 -38.70
CA GLU A 2 46.92 38.46 -40.09
C GLU A 2 48.06 39.30 -40.68
N ASP A 3 48.69 40.18 -39.90
CA ASP A 3 49.79 41.03 -40.43
C ASP A 3 51.03 40.24 -40.83
N ASN A 4 51.29 39.11 -40.18
CA ASN A 4 52.44 38.25 -40.50
C ASN A 4 52.21 37.47 -41.80
N ALA A 5 50.97 37.05 -42.07
CA ALA A 5 50.59 36.40 -43.31
C ALA A 5 50.69 37.36 -44.52
N LYS A 6 50.38 38.64 -44.32
CA LYS A 6 50.53 39.68 -45.35
C LYS A 6 52.00 39.94 -45.69
N LEU A 7 52.86 40.04 -44.68
CA LEU A 7 54.30 40.23 -44.88
C LEU A 7 54.96 39.03 -45.60
N GLU A 8 54.57 37.80 -45.27
CA GLU A 8 55.04 36.61 -45.99
C GLU A 8 54.59 36.57 -47.45
N CYS A 9 53.36 37.03 -47.73
CA CYS A 9 52.84 37.14 -49.09
C CYS A 9 53.63 38.17 -49.91
N ASP A 10 53.91 39.34 -49.34
CA ASP A 10 54.69 40.39 -49.99
C ASP A 10 56.13 39.96 -50.25
N LEU A 11 56.76 39.26 -49.30
CA LEU A 11 58.12 38.75 -49.44
C LEU A 11 58.24 37.67 -50.54
N ARG A 12 57.25 36.76 -50.62
CA ARG A 12 57.18 35.76 -51.70
C ARG A 12 57.01 36.41 -53.07
N THR A 13 56.18 37.44 -53.15
CA THR A 13 55.92 38.16 -54.41
C THR A 13 57.17 38.89 -54.89
N SER A 14 57.91 39.53 -53.97
CA SER A 14 59.20 40.19 -54.25
C SER A 14 60.30 39.21 -54.70
N LEU A 15 60.38 38.02 -54.08
CA LEU A 15 61.32 36.98 -54.49
C LEU A 15 61.02 36.44 -55.90
N LEU A 16 59.74 36.25 -56.24
CA LEU A 16 59.33 35.81 -57.58
C LEU A 16 59.70 36.86 -58.64
N GLN A 17 59.48 38.15 -58.37
CA GLN A 17 59.91 39.23 -59.27
C GLN A 17 61.43 39.23 -59.48
N LYS A 18 62.21 38.99 -58.42
CA LYS A 18 63.69 38.92 -58.51
C LYS A 18 64.17 37.72 -59.33
N ILE A 19 63.50 36.57 -59.24
CA ILE A 19 63.80 35.40 -60.06
C ILE A 19 63.48 35.67 -61.53
N GLU A 20 62.35 36.32 -61.81
CA GLU A 20 61.93 36.68 -63.17
C GLU A 20 62.91 37.68 -63.81
N LEU A 21 63.38 38.68 -63.05
CA LEU A 21 64.42 39.60 -63.50
C LEU A 21 65.74 38.89 -63.80
N LYS A 22 66.15 37.93 -62.97
CA LYS A 22 67.36 37.12 -63.25
C LYS A 22 67.21 36.28 -64.52
N LYS A 23 66.04 35.69 -64.76
CA LYS A 23 65.75 35.00 -66.04
C LYS A 23 65.82 35.94 -67.23
N ARG A 24 65.26 37.15 -67.10
CA ARG A 24 65.30 38.19 -68.16
C ARG A 24 66.73 38.62 -68.48
N ILE A 25 67.57 38.80 -67.46
CA ILE A 25 69.00 39.13 -67.63
C ILE A 25 69.72 37.99 -68.34
N ALA A 26 69.50 36.73 -67.94
CA ALA A 26 70.11 35.57 -68.60
C ALA A 26 69.68 35.45 -70.07
N GLU A 27 68.41 35.72 -70.38
CA GLU A 27 67.90 35.72 -71.75
C GLU A 27 68.52 36.84 -72.59
N LEU A 28 68.68 38.04 -72.03
CA LEU A 28 69.37 39.15 -72.69
C LEU A 28 70.86 38.85 -72.92
N SER A 29 71.54 38.20 -71.97
CA SER A 29 72.93 37.74 -72.14
C SER A 29 73.04 36.72 -73.28
N LYS A 30 72.07 35.81 -73.40
CA LYS A 30 72.01 34.82 -74.49
C LYS A 30 71.76 35.46 -75.86
N GLN A 31 70.97 36.53 -75.91
CA GLN A 31 70.77 37.32 -77.13
C GLN A 31 72.01 38.11 -77.54
N LEU A 32 72.82 38.55 -76.56
CA LEU A 32 74.08 39.25 -76.82
C LEU A 32 75.20 38.32 -77.33
N GLU A 33 75.17 37.03 -76.97
CA GLU A 33 76.05 35.98 -77.51
C GLU A 33 75.64 35.49 -78.91
N GLN A 34 74.46 35.88 -79.42
CA GLN A 34 73.99 35.54 -80.77
C GLN A 34 74.26 36.64 -81.81
N VAL A 35 75.29 37.46 -81.62
CA VAL A 35 75.83 38.32 -82.69
C VAL A 35 76.90 37.53 -83.47
N PRO A 36 76.63 37.12 -84.73
CA PRO A 36 77.56 36.28 -85.48
C PRO A 36 78.75 37.11 -86.04
N SER A 37 79.93 36.89 -85.47
CA SER A 37 81.21 37.15 -86.12
C SER A 37 81.46 36.08 -87.20
N ASN A 38 81.22 36.42 -88.47
CA ASN A 38 82.10 36.05 -89.60
C ASN A 38 81.45 36.40 -90.95
N ALA A 39 82.02 37.39 -91.63
CA ALA A 39 82.02 37.48 -93.09
C ALA A 39 83.28 38.26 -93.54
N LEU A 40 84.38 37.54 -93.75
CA LEU A 40 85.39 37.93 -94.74
C LEU A 40 84.92 37.39 -96.11
N PRO A 41 85.33 38.05 -97.21
CA PRO A 41 86.15 37.30 -98.16
C PRO A 41 87.31 38.07 -98.79
N ARG A 42 88.30 37.26 -99.15
CA ARG A 42 89.46 37.47 -100.03
C ARG A 42 89.11 38.04 -101.41
N GLU A 43 90.13 38.63 -102.03
CA GLU A 43 90.58 38.59 -103.46
C GLU A 43 91.15 39.99 -103.81
N SER A 44 92.15 40.25 -104.65
CA SER A 44 93.18 39.51 -105.37
C SER A 44 94.21 40.56 -105.85
N SER A 45 95.42 40.11 -106.17
CA SER A 45 96.52 40.82 -106.86
C SER A 45 96.14 41.69 -108.06
N THR A 46 96.95 42.72 -108.42
CA THR A 46 97.80 42.81 -109.66
C THR A 46 98.48 44.19 -109.81
N LEU A 47 99.68 44.15 -110.41
CA LEU A 47 100.67 45.16 -110.80
C LEU A 47 100.20 46.35 -111.67
N GLN A 48 100.92 47.48 -111.60
CA GLN A 48 101.60 48.23 -112.70
C GLN A 48 102.09 49.60 -112.15
N ASN A 49 103.40 49.90 -112.10
CA ASN A 49 104.22 50.55 -113.16
C ASN A 49 103.50 51.72 -113.86
N SER A 50 104.05 52.93 -114.08
CA SER A 50 105.42 53.46 -114.03
C SER A 50 105.37 54.96 -114.39
N SER A 51 106.37 55.73 -113.92
CA SER A 51 107.07 56.86 -114.61
C SER A 51 106.23 58.07 -115.09
N GLU A 52 106.73 59.29 -115.29
CA GLU A 52 108.04 59.91 -115.56
C GLU A 52 107.77 61.44 -115.49
N ASN A 53 108.64 62.37 -115.09
CA ASN A 53 109.84 62.93 -115.74
C ASN A 53 110.04 64.32 -115.04
N SER A 54 111.20 64.98 -114.89
CA SER A 54 112.37 65.07 -115.76
C SER A 54 113.55 65.81 -115.06
N ARG A 55 114.78 65.37 -115.39
CA ARG A 55 116.05 66.11 -115.67
C ARG A 55 116.76 66.93 -114.56
N VAL A 56 117.99 66.57 -114.11
CA VAL A 56 119.35 66.70 -114.73
C VAL A 56 119.80 68.19 -114.70
N THR A 57 120.88 68.67 -114.04
CA THR A 57 122.30 68.25 -113.95
C THR A 57 123.08 69.12 -112.92
N ALA A 58 124.32 68.73 -112.62
CA ALA A 58 125.44 69.50 -112.00
C ALA A 58 125.50 69.43 -110.46
N HIS A 59 126.37 68.63 -109.83
CA HIS A 59 127.84 68.67 -109.76
C HIS A 59 128.23 69.02 -108.31
N VAL A 60 128.74 68.01 -107.59
CA VAL A 60 129.78 68.07 -106.56
C VAL A 60 129.65 69.19 -105.52
N ASP A 61 129.11 68.85 -104.33
CA ASP A 61 129.41 69.47 -103.00
C ASP A 61 128.41 69.08 -101.86
N ILE A 62 127.43 68.19 -102.09
CA ILE A 62 126.29 67.93 -101.15
C ILE A 62 126.46 66.68 -100.24
N GLU A 63 127.54 65.90 -100.36
CA GLU A 63 127.73 64.68 -99.54
C GLU A 63 128.09 64.92 -98.07
N LYS A 64 128.36 66.18 -97.66
CA LYS A 64 128.63 66.53 -96.25
C LYS A 64 127.37 66.92 -95.46
N GLU A 65 126.34 67.44 -96.12
CA GLU A 65 125.08 67.91 -95.49
C GLU A 65 124.06 66.77 -95.27
N SER A 66 124.16 65.68 -96.05
CA SER A 66 123.33 64.48 -95.88
C SER A 66 123.66 63.71 -94.60
N ALA A 67 124.94 63.66 -94.21
CA ALA A 67 125.38 62.99 -92.99
C ALA A 67 124.93 63.73 -91.71
N GLU A 68 124.94 65.07 -91.70
CA GLU A 68 124.46 65.87 -90.56
C GLU A 68 122.93 65.78 -90.38
N LYS A 69 122.17 65.72 -91.48
CA LYS A 69 120.71 65.56 -91.41
C LYS A 69 120.31 64.19 -90.86
N GLN A 70 121.05 63.13 -91.22
CA GLN A 70 120.81 61.79 -90.68
C GLN A 70 121.21 61.68 -89.20
N ALA A 71 122.26 62.39 -88.76
CA ALA A 71 122.65 62.46 -87.35
C ALA A 71 121.59 63.19 -86.48
N LEU A 72 120.99 64.27 -87.00
CA LEU A 72 119.91 64.97 -86.30
C LEU A 72 118.62 64.14 -86.20
N LEU A 73 118.28 63.38 -87.25
CA LEU A 73 117.13 62.45 -87.21
C LEU A 73 117.28 61.36 -86.15
N ASN A 74 118.49 60.80 -86.02
CA ASN A 74 118.77 59.81 -84.98
C ASN A 74 118.69 60.42 -83.57
N ARG A 75 119.14 61.67 -83.40
CA ARG A 75 119.08 62.37 -82.11
C ARG A 75 117.64 62.70 -81.69
N ILE A 76 116.80 63.10 -82.64
CA ILE A 76 115.37 63.34 -82.39
C ILE A 76 114.67 62.02 -82.01
N SER A 77 114.96 60.92 -82.71
CA SER A 77 114.40 59.61 -82.38
C SER A 77 114.81 59.11 -80.98
N GLU A 78 116.08 59.30 -80.59
CA GLU A 78 116.55 58.96 -79.23
C GLU A 78 115.87 59.79 -78.14
N LEU A 79 115.67 61.10 -78.38
CA LEU A 79 114.97 61.97 -77.44
C LEU A 79 113.48 61.67 -77.34
N GLN A 80 112.85 61.27 -78.45
CA GLN A 80 111.45 60.82 -78.47
C GLN A 80 111.30 59.52 -77.67
N ILE A 81 112.20 58.54 -77.88
CA ILE A 81 112.20 57.27 -77.14
C ILE A 81 112.48 57.49 -75.65
N ALA A 82 113.36 58.43 -75.29
CA ALA A 82 113.62 58.76 -73.89
C ALA A 82 112.41 59.44 -73.22
N SER A 83 111.74 60.36 -73.92
CA SER A 83 110.52 61.03 -73.47
C SER A 83 109.36 60.05 -73.28
N ASP A 84 109.13 59.17 -74.26
CA ASP A 84 108.08 58.17 -74.21
C ASP A 84 108.36 57.14 -73.11
N LYS A 85 109.63 56.77 -72.89
CA LYS A 85 110.02 55.89 -71.78
C LYS A 85 109.75 56.53 -70.42
N THR A 86 110.01 57.83 -70.25
CA THR A 86 109.68 58.54 -69.00
C THR A 86 108.17 58.64 -68.78
N ALA A 87 107.39 58.97 -69.81
CA ALA A 87 105.94 59.05 -69.73
C ALA A 87 105.29 57.69 -69.42
N ILE A 88 105.80 56.62 -70.05
CA ILE A 88 105.36 55.24 -69.77
C ILE A 88 105.73 54.85 -68.34
N THR A 89 106.92 55.18 -67.84
CA THR A 89 107.29 54.86 -66.45
C THR A 89 106.44 55.63 -65.44
N GLU A 90 106.12 56.90 -65.69
CA GLU A 90 105.23 57.69 -64.81
C GLU A 90 103.79 57.15 -64.83
N GLN A 91 103.29 56.78 -66.00
CA GLN A 91 101.97 56.16 -66.13
C GLN A 91 101.92 54.80 -65.40
N PHE A 92 102.93 53.95 -65.57
CA PHE A 92 103.01 52.68 -64.85
C PHE A 92 103.13 52.86 -63.34
N THR A 93 103.86 53.88 -62.87
CA THR A 93 103.95 54.16 -61.42
C THR A 93 102.61 54.64 -60.86
N LYS A 94 101.89 55.48 -61.60
CA LYS A 94 100.57 55.98 -61.21
C LYS A 94 99.52 54.86 -61.20
N GLU A 95 99.47 54.04 -62.25
CA GLU A 95 98.56 52.89 -62.32
C GLU A 95 98.87 51.86 -61.22
N LYS A 96 100.16 51.64 -60.91
CA LYS A 96 100.57 50.79 -59.79
C LYS A 96 100.11 51.35 -58.44
N GLU A 97 100.20 52.66 -58.24
CA GLU A 97 99.75 53.32 -57.00
C GLU A 97 98.22 53.32 -56.87
N ASP A 98 97.49 53.54 -57.97
CA ASP A 98 96.03 53.42 -58.03
C ASP A 98 95.57 51.98 -57.74
N LEU A 99 96.25 50.98 -58.31
CA LEU A 99 95.99 49.57 -58.01
C LEU A 99 96.28 49.22 -56.54
N LEU A 100 97.36 49.76 -55.98
CA LEU A 100 97.71 49.55 -54.57
C LEU A 100 96.66 50.17 -53.64
N ASN A 101 96.21 51.38 -53.94
CA ASN A 101 95.13 52.05 -53.21
C ASN A 101 93.80 51.29 -53.33
N HIS A 102 93.50 50.72 -54.50
CA HIS A 102 92.30 49.90 -54.70
C HIS A 102 92.37 48.58 -53.91
N ILE A 103 93.53 47.92 -53.88
CA ILE A 103 93.75 46.72 -53.07
C ILE A 103 93.55 47.03 -51.58
N LEU A 104 94.14 48.13 -51.08
CA LEU A 104 93.97 48.54 -49.68
C LEU A 104 92.50 48.87 -49.34
N LEU A 105 91.76 49.45 -50.27
CA LEU A 105 90.33 49.71 -50.10
C LEU A 105 89.52 48.40 -50.03
N LEU A 106 89.81 47.45 -50.92
CA LEU A 106 89.17 46.12 -50.92
C LEU A 106 89.50 45.33 -49.66
N GLU A 107 90.74 45.40 -49.17
CA GLU A 107 91.14 44.78 -47.90
C GLU A 107 90.35 45.38 -46.75
N ARG A 108 90.26 46.72 -46.66
CA ARG A 108 89.48 47.41 -45.63
C ARG A 108 87.99 47.03 -45.67
N ASP A 109 87.40 46.92 -46.85
CA ASP A 109 86.00 46.54 -46.98
C ASP A 109 85.77 45.04 -46.73
N SER A 110 86.76 44.19 -47.03
CA SER A 110 86.74 42.77 -46.64
C SER A 110 86.81 42.61 -45.11
N GLU A 111 87.61 43.44 -44.43
CA GLU A 111 87.75 43.46 -42.97
C GLU A 111 86.42 43.89 -42.32
N LYS A 112 85.78 44.94 -42.83
CA LYS A 112 84.44 45.35 -42.40
C LYS A 112 83.41 44.25 -42.62
N ALA A 113 83.45 43.56 -43.76
CA ALA A 113 82.53 42.46 -44.04
C ALA A 113 82.74 41.29 -43.06
N ARG A 114 83.99 40.96 -42.71
CA ARG A 114 84.30 39.95 -41.68
C ARG A 114 83.75 40.34 -40.31
N LEU A 115 83.90 41.60 -39.90
CA LEU A 115 83.34 42.11 -38.65
C LEU A 115 81.81 42.02 -38.63
N LEU A 116 81.14 42.39 -39.72
CA LEU A 116 79.67 42.28 -39.82
C LEU A 116 79.20 40.82 -39.81
N ILE A 117 79.92 39.91 -40.46
CA ILE A 117 79.61 38.48 -40.42
C ILE A 117 79.77 37.96 -38.98
N SER A 118 80.83 38.35 -38.28
CA SER A 118 81.05 37.97 -36.88
C SER A 118 79.94 38.52 -35.96
N GLU A 119 79.52 39.78 -36.15
CA GLU A 119 78.41 40.37 -35.39
C GLU A 119 77.08 39.64 -35.67
N LEU A 120 76.79 39.31 -36.94
CA LEU A 120 75.60 38.53 -37.30
C LEU A 120 75.63 37.13 -36.71
N GLN A 121 76.79 36.46 -36.68
CA GLN A 121 76.94 35.16 -36.05
C GLN A 121 76.68 35.24 -34.54
N ALA A 122 77.18 36.28 -33.85
CA ALA A 122 76.92 36.52 -32.44
C ALA A 122 75.43 36.80 -32.16
N LYS A 123 74.77 37.61 -32.99
CA LYS A 123 73.32 37.83 -32.84
C LYS A 123 72.50 36.58 -33.12
N ASN A 124 72.96 35.73 -34.04
CA ASN A 124 72.27 34.48 -34.34
C ASN A 124 72.40 33.47 -33.18
N SER A 125 73.56 33.40 -32.52
CA SER A 125 73.71 32.57 -31.32
C SER A 125 72.85 33.10 -30.16
N GLU A 126 72.77 34.42 -29.95
CA GLU A 126 71.83 35.01 -28.98
C GLU A 126 70.38 34.63 -29.29
N LEU A 127 69.96 34.72 -30.56
CA LEU A 127 68.61 34.32 -30.97
C LEU A 127 68.33 32.84 -30.68
N ASP A 128 69.30 31.96 -30.92
CA ASP A 128 69.15 30.54 -30.63
C ASP A 128 69.05 30.27 -29.11
N THR A 129 69.82 30.99 -28.28
CA THR A 129 69.67 30.89 -26.82
C THR A 129 68.29 31.37 -26.34
N LEU A 130 67.75 32.44 -26.93
CA LEU A 130 66.42 32.94 -26.62
C LEU A 130 65.32 31.96 -27.06
N LYS A 131 65.45 31.32 -28.22
CA LYS A 131 64.52 30.28 -28.66
C LYS A 131 64.51 29.10 -27.71
N ILE A 132 65.68 28.65 -27.24
CA ILE A 132 65.79 27.57 -26.26
C ILE A 132 65.15 27.98 -24.93
N SER A 133 65.42 29.19 -24.44
CA SER A 133 64.82 29.71 -23.20
C SER A 133 63.29 29.82 -23.31
N ASN A 134 62.78 30.31 -24.44
CA ASN A 134 61.35 30.44 -24.66
C ASN A 134 60.65 29.07 -24.80
N ALA A 135 61.30 28.09 -25.45
CA ALA A 135 60.83 26.72 -25.48
C ALA A 135 60.78 26.10 -24.07
N ALA A 136 61.80 26.34 -23.25
CA ALA A 136 61.82 25.88 -21.85
C ALA A 136 60.74 26.55 -20.97
N LEU A 137 60.45 27.83 -21.21
CA LEU A 137 59.33 28.51 -20.55
C LEU A 137 57.98 27.97 -20.99
N SER A 138 57.82 27.68 -22.29
CA SER A 138 56.59 27.07 -22.82
C SER A 138 56.35 25.70 -22.20
N THR A 139 57.36 24.84 -22.14
CA THR A 139 57.23 23.51 -21.52
C THR A 139 56.98 23.59 -20.03
N LYS A 140 57.60 24.56 -19.32
CA LYS A 140 57.31 24.80 -17.89
C LYS A 140 55.86 25.23 -17.68
N ASN A 141 55.34 26.15 -18.49
CA ASN A 141 53.96 26.61 -18.41
C ASN A 141 52.97 25.48 -18.73
N GLU A 142 53.27 24.62 -19.71
CA GLU A 142 52.47 23.44 -20.02
C GLU A 142 52.47 22.43 -18.87
N ALA A 143 53.61 22.21 -18.22
CA ALA A 143 53.72 21.35 -17.05
C ALA A 143 52.93 21.90 -15.85
N GLU A 144 53.03 23.20 -15.55
CA GLU A 144 52.24 23.85 -14.49
C GLU A 144 50.74 23.77 -14.80
N LYS A 145 50.35 23.96 -16.07
CA LYS A 145 48.95 23.81 -16.51
C LYS A 145 48.45 22.37 -16.32
N ALA A 146 49.24 21.38 -16.69
CA ALA A 146 48.90 19.96 -16.46
C ALA A 146 48.72 19.67 -14.96
N GLU A 147 49.63 20.15 -14.11
CA GLU A 147 49.53 19.98 -12.65
C GLU A 147 48.26 20.64 -12.08
N THR A 148 47.90 21.84 -12.54
CA THR A 148 46.64 22.49 -12.12
C THR A 148 45.41 21.74 -12.59
N HIS A 149 45.45 21.15 -13.79
CA HIS A 149 44.34 20.37 -14.32
C HIS A 149 44.13 19.07 -13.53
N ASP A 150 45.20 18.40 -13.12
CA ASP A 150 45.13 17.22 -12.25
C ASP A 150 44.57 17.58 -10.87
N LYS A 151 44.98 18.72 -10.29
CA LYS A 151 44.40 19.23 -9.03
C LYS A 151 42.89 19.51 -9.16
N ILE A 152 42.46 20.15 -10.23
CA ILE A 152 41.04 20.40 -10.50
C ILE A 152 40.28 19.07 -10.63
N ALA A 153 40.82 18.11 -11.37
CA ALA A 153 40.21 16.79 -11.52
C ALA A 153 40.07 16.04 -10.18
N THR A 154 41.09 16.13 -9.31
CA THR A 154 41.00 15.55 -7.95
C THR A 154 39.93 16.24 -7.09
N LEU A 155 39.83 17.57 -7.14
CA LEU A 155 38.81 18.32 -6.40
C LEU A 155 37.40 18.03 -6.91
N ASP A 156 37.21 17.86 -8.22
CA ASP A 156 35.91 17.47 -8.79
C ASP A 156 35.50 16.06 -8.36
N ALA A 157 36.45 15.12 -8.29
CA ALA A 157 36.20 13.79 -7.75
C ALA A 157 35.82 13.83 -6.25
N GLU A 158 36.47 14.66 -5.45
CA GLU A 158 36.11 14.86 -4.04
C GLU A 158 34.73 15.53 -3.89
N LEU A 159 34.43 16.51 -4.73
CA LEU A 159 33.17 17.25 -4.70
C LEU A 159 31.98 16.38 -5.14
N THR A 160 32.18 15.51 -6.13
CA THR A 160 31.17 14.51 -6.52
C THR A 160 30.92 13.49 -5.41
N LYS A 161 31.98 13.00 -4.75
CA LYS A 161 31.84 12.13 -3.57
C LYS A 161 31.09 12.83 -2.43
N ALA A 162 31.41 14.09 -2.13
CA ALA A 162 30.71 14.87 -1.11
C ALA A 162 29.23 15.09 -1.45
N ARG A 163 28.90 15.34 -2.72
CA ARG A 163 27.50 15.45 -3.19
C ARG A 163 26.73 14.15 -3.01
N GLN A 164 27.36 13.01 -3.29
CA GLN A 164 26.76 11.70 -3.08
C GLN A 164 26.46 11.48 -1.58
N THR A 165 27.42 11.76 -0.69
CA THR A 165 27.22 11.65 0.76
C THR A 165 26.08 12.57 1.24
N ILE A 166 25.97 13.79 0.72
CA ILE A 166 24.87 14.70 1.04
C ILE A 166 23.52 14.14 0.57
N ALA A 167 23.47 13.53 -0.61
CA ALA A 167 22.26 12.89 -1.12
C ALA A 167 21.81 11.72 -0.23
N GLU A 168 22.74 10.84 0.15
CA GLU A 168 22.48 9.71 1.06
C GLU A 168 22.00 10.19 2.45
N MET A 169 22.58 11.27 2.99
CA MET A 169 22.13 11.85 4.26
C MET A 169 20.71 12.46 4.16
N ARG A 170 20.37 13.09 3.03
CA ARG A 170 19.02 13.63 2.80
C ARG A 170 17.98 12.53 2.69
N GLU A 171 18.29 11.43 2.01
CA GLU A 171 17.43 10.25 1.94
C GLU A 171 17.16 9.67 3.33
N LYS A 172 18.22 9.44 4.13
CA LYS A 172 18.09 8.98 5.52
C LYS A 172 17.30 9.95 6.41
N THR A 173 17.43 11.25 6.18
CA THR A 173 16.67 12.27 6.91
C THR A 173 15.18 12.18 6.55
N ALA A 174 14.85 12.01 5.27
CA ALA A 174 13.46 11.82 4.83
C ALA A 174 12.85 10.52 5.39
N GLU A 175 13.61 9.43 5.46
CA GLU A 175 13.19 8.17 6.10
C GLU A 175 12.90 8.35 7.60
N LEU A 176 13.74 9.10 8.31
CA LEU A 176 13.53 9.43 9.73
C LEU A 176 12.30 10.31 9.93
N GLU A 177 12.09 11.33 9.09
CA GLU A 177 10.89 12.18 9.14
C GLU A 177 9.61 11.37 8.87
N SER A 178 9.64 10.47 7.89
CA SER A 178 8.53 9.54 7.61
C SER A 178 8.23 8.65 8.82
N SER A 179 9.28 8.08 9.44
CA SER A 179 9.15 7.26 10.66
C SER A 179 8.58 8.05 11.84
N CYS A 180 9.02 9.30 12.04
CA CYS A 180 8.47 10.20 13.06
C CYS A 180 6.99 10.52 12.82
N ASN A 181 6.58 10.73 11.57
CA ASN A 181 5.19 10.99 11.23
C ASN A 181 4.30 9.76 11.48
N ILE A 182 4.77 8.56 11.15
CA ILE A 182 4.06 7.30 11.46
C ILE A 182 3.91 7.13 12.98
N ASN A 183 4.99 7.34 13.75
CA ASN A 183 4.93 7.25 15.21
C ASN A 183 3.99 8.29 15.83
N ARG A 184 3.94 9.52 15.29
CA ARG A 184 2.98 10.54 15.71
C ARG A 184 1.54 10.09 15.44
N ALA A 185 1.25 9.58 14.24
CA ALA A 185 -0.08 9.09 13.89
C ALA A 185 -0.52 7.91 14.77
N LEU A 186 0.38 6.96 15.04
CA LEU A 186 0.11 5.84 15.96
C LEU A 186 -0.16 6.35 17.39
N SER A 187 0.62 7.31 17.88
CA SER A 187 0.40 7.92 19.19
C SER A 187 -0.96 8.61 19.30
N GLU A 188 -1.38 9.34 18.26
CA GLU A 188 -2.70 9.97 18.18
C GLU A 188 -3.83 8.93 18.14
N GLN A 189 -3.65 7.83 17.42
CA GLN A 189 -4.61 6.72 17.41
C GLN A 189 -4.76 6.08 18.79
N TYR A 190 -3.65 5.78 19.47
CA TYR A 190 -3.68 5.26 20.85
C TYR A 190 -4.33 6.24 21.83
N ALA A 191 -4.08 7.54 21.68
CA ALA A 191 -4.73 8.56 22.50
C ALA A 191 -6.25 8.62 22.26
N LYS A 192 -6.69 8.43 21.01
CA LYS A 192 -8.12 8.37 20.66
C LYS A 192 -8.80 7.13 21.25
N GLU A 193 -8.23 5.95 21.07
CA GLU A 193 -8.74 4.70 21.66
C GLU A 193 -8.80 4.79 23.19
N LYS A 194 -7.76 5.35 23.82
CA LYS A 194 -7.74 5.56 25.28
C LYS A 194 -8.89 6.46 25.76
N ARG A 195 -9.20 7.54 25.03
CA ARG A 195 -10.34 8.42 25.38
C ARG A 195 -11.67 7.69 25.23
N GLU A 196 -11.85 6.93 24.14
CA GLU A 196 -13.07 6.15 23.92
C GLU A 196 -13.30 5.10 25.02
N LEU A 197 -12.23 4.40 25.44
CA LEU A 197 -12.31 3.46 26.56
C LEU A 197 -12.63 4.14 27.89
N LEU A 198 -12.12 5.36 28.14
CA LEU A 198 -12.46 6.13 29.34
C LEU A 198 -13.92 6.58 29.33
N ASP A 199 -14.45 6.99 28.17
CA ASP A 199 -15.86 7.36 28.02
C ASP A 199 -16.78 6.15 28.23
N GLN A 200 -16.41 4.99 27.68
CA GLN A 200 -17.12 3.73 27.91
C GLN A 200 -17.11 3.33 29.39
N LEU A 201 -15.96 3.46 30.06
CA LEU A 201 -15.84 3.17 31.49
C LEU A 201 -16.72 4.10 32.33
N SER A 202 -16.74 5.40 32.00
CA SER A 202 -17.59 6.38 32.69
C SER A 202 -19.09 6.06 32.51
N SER A 203 -19.51 5.71 31.29
CA SER A 203 -20.89 5.30 31.01
C SER A 203 -21.27 4.03 31.78
N ALA A 204 -20.38 3.03 31.82
CA ALA A 204 -20.61 1.78 32.54
C ALA A 204 -20.70 2.01 34.06
N GLN A 205 -19.86 2.91 34.61
CA GLN A 205 -19.95 3.31 36.01
C GLN A 205 -21.27 4.00 36.33
N GLN A 206 -21.75 4.89 35.46
CA GLN A 206 -23.03 5.56 35.63
C GLN A 206 -24.19 4.56 35.60
N GLU A 207 -24.17 3.58 34.71
CA GLU A 207 -25.17 2.51 34.64
C GLU A 207 -25.14 1.63 35.90
N ALA A 208 -23.96 1.28 36.40
CA ALA A 208 -23.80 0.56 37.66
C ALA A 208 -24.39 1.35 38.84
N SER A 209 -24.16 2.66 38.91
CA SER A 209 -24.77 3.52 39.93
C SER A 209 -26.30 3.54 39.83
N ARG A 210 -26.87 3.61 38.62
CA ARG A 210 -28.33 3.54 38.41
C ARG A 210 -28.90 2.19 38.85
N ASN A 211 -28.22 1.10 38.53
CA ASN A 211 -28.63 -0.24 38.95
C ASN A 211 -28.57 -0.42 40.47
N ASN A 212 -27.57 0.17 41.14
CA ASN A 212 -27.49 0.16 42.60
C ASN A 212 -28.64 0.93 43.26
N ILE A 213 -29.06 2.07 42.68
CA ILE A 213 -30.23 2.83 43.13
C ILE A 213 -31.51 1.99 42.93
N ALA A 214 -31.70 1.41 41.75
CA ALA A 214 -32.85 0.54 41.50
C ALA A 214 -32.89 -0.65 42.47
N PHE A 215 -31.73 -1.26 42.77
CA PHE A 215 -31.65 -2.37 43.72
C PHE A 215 -32.04 -1.95 45.14
N SER A 216 -31.65 -0.75 45.60
CA SER A 216 -32.07 -0.26 46.92
C SER A 216 -33.58 0.04 46.98
N GLU A 217 -34.17 0.53 45.89
CA GLU A 217 -35.62 0.69 45.75
C GLU A 217 -36.35 -0.66 45.78
N TYR A 218 -35.85 -1.68 45.09
CA TYR A 218 -36.43 -3.02 45.18
C TYR A 218 -36.34 -3.60 46.59
N LYS A 219 -35.21 -3.39 47.28
CA LYS A 219 -35.03 -3.85 48.67
C LYS A 219 -36.02 -3.19 49.63
N THR A 220 -36.23 -1.87 49.50
CA THR A 220 -37.21 -1.15 50.34
C THR A 220 -38.65 -1.57 50.02
N ARG A 221 -38.97 -1.79 48.74
CA ARG A 221 -40.28 -2.31 48.33
C ARG A 221 -40.53 -3.73 48.85
N ALA A 222 -39.52 -4.60 48.82
CA ALA A 222 -39.60 -5.96 49.39
C ALA A 222 -39.88 -5.91 50.90
N ALA A 223 -39.15 -5.09 51.66
CA ALA A 223 -39.40 -4.91 53.09
C ALA A 223 -40.81 -4.38 53.39
N THR A 224 -41.32 -3.46 52.55
CA THR A 224 -42.70 -2.95 52.68
C THR A 224 -43.73 -4.05 52.43
N LEU A 225 -43.49 -4.93 51.45
CA LEU A 225 -44.39 -6.06 51.17
C LEU A 225 -44.38 -7.10 52.29
N GLU A 226 -43.22 -7.38 52.89
CA GLU A 226 -43.12 -8.25 54.07
C GLU A 226 -43.93 -7.69 55.25
N GLU A 227 -43.90 -6.38 55.47
CA GLU A 227 -44.71 -5.73 56.51
C GLU A 227 -46.22 -5.83 56.21
N ILE A 228 -46.63 -5.69 54.95
CA ILE A 228 -48.03 -5.84 54.52
C ILE A 228 -48.50 -7.29 54.72
N LEU A 229 -47.68 -8.27 54.33
CA LEU A 229 -47.99 -9.69 54.52
C LEU A 229 -48.14 -10.01 56.01
N GLY A 230 -47.21 -9.56 56.84
CA GLY A 230 -47.29 -9.76 58.30
C GLY A 230 -48.54 -9.11 58.94
N ARG A 231 -49.04 -7.99 58.39
CA ARG A 231 -50.34 -7.43 58.81
C ARG A 231 -51.52 -8.28 58.37
N LYS A 232 -51.49 -8.80 57.14
CA LYS A 232 -52.56 -9.66 56.60
C LYS A 232 -52.67 -11.00 57.33
N ASP A 233 -51.54 -11.58 57.73
CA ASP A 233 -51.53 -12.79 58.54
C ASP A 233 -52.19 -12.56 59.90
N LYS A 234 -51.89 -11.42 60.57
CA LYS A 234 -52.56 -11.04 61.83
C LYS A 234 -54.06 -10.82 61.65
N GLU A 235 -54.49 -10.11 60.60
CA GLU A 235 -55.91 -9.92 60.29
C GLU A 235 -56.62 -11.26 60.05
N ALA A 236 -55.96 -12.22 59.37
CA ALA A 236 -56.49 -13.55 59.14
C ALA A 236 -56.60 -14.36 60.45
N GLU A 237 -55.61 -14.28 61.33
CA GLU A 237 -55.65 -14.90 62.67
C GLU A 237 -56.79 -14.33 63.52
N GLU A 238 -56.96 -13.00 63.55
CA GLU A 238 -58.06 -12.34 64.26
C GLU A 238 -59.43 -12.75 63.71
N MET A 239 -59.57 -12.82 62.38
CA MET A 239 -60.79 -13.31 61.73
C MET A 239 -61.08 -14.77 62.07
N HIS A 240 -60.05 -15.62 62.08
CA HIS A 240 -60.18 -17.02 62.45
C HIS A 240 -60.61 -17.17 63.92
N LEU A 241 -59.99 -16.45 64.85
CA LEU A 241 -60.37 -16.43 66.27
C LEU A 241 -61.81 -15.93 66.48
N SER A 242 -62.22 -14.88 65.76
CA SER A 242 -63.60 -14.38 65.76
C SER A 242 -64.60 -15.43 65.23
N SER A 243 -64.24 -16.14 64.15
CA SER A 243 -65.05 -17.23 63.60
C SER A 243 -65.19 -18.39 64.59
N LEU A 244 -64.11 -18.79 65.26
CA LEU A 244 -64.12 -19.85 66.27
C LEU A 244 -65.01 -19.47 67.46
N ALA A 245 -64.91 -18.23 67.94
CA ALA A 245 -65.78 -17.73 69.01
C ALA A 245 -67.27 -17.78 68.60
N THR A 246 -67.56 -17.50 67.32
CA THR A 246 -68.92 -17.59 66.77
C THR A 246 -69.40 -19.04 66.69
N ILE A 247 -68.54 -19.96 66.21
CA ILE A 247 -68.83 -21.40 66.17
C ILE A 247 -69.12 -21.94 67.58
N GLN A 248 -68.30 -21.58 68.58
CA GLN A 248 -68.54 -22.01 69.97
C GLN A 248 -69.88 -21.51 70.52
N LYS A 249 -70.29 -20.28 70.20
CA LYS A 249 -71.62 -19.77 70.57
C LYS A 249 -72.74 -20.56 69.89
N MET A 250 -72.58 -20.91 68.62
CA MET A 250 -73.53 -21.75 67.89
C MET A 250 -73.60 -23.15 68.50
N GLU A 251 -72.47 -23.78 68.81
CA GLU A 251 -72.41 -25.09 69.48
C GLU A 251 -73.12 -25.08 70.83
N ALA A 252 -72.93 -24.02 71.64
CA ALA A 252 -73.65 -23.86 72.90
C ALA A 252 -75.17 -23.75 72.69
N THR A 253 -75.60 -23.02 71.66
CA THR A 253 -77.02 -22.88 71.30
C THR A 253 -77.60 -24.20 70.83
N VAL A 254 -76.88 -24.94 69.98
CA VAL A 254 -77.27 -26.28 69.53
C VAL A 254 -77.40 -27.23 70.72
N LYS A 255 -76.44 -27.23 71.66
CA LYS A 255 -76.53 -28.05 72.89
C LYS A 255 -77.77 -27.71 73.71
N MET A 256 -78.10 -26.42 73.87
CA MET A 256 -79.32 -25.99 74.57
C MET A 256 -80.59 -26.50 73.87
N LEU A 257 -80.69 -26.33 72.55
CA LEU A 257 -81.84 -26.79 71.77
C LEU A 257 -81.99 -28.32 71.81
N THR A 258 -80.89 -29.07 71.71
CA THR A 258 -80.88 -30.52 71.81
C THR A 258 -81.37 -30.98 73.19
N ASN A 259 -80.95 -30.32 74.27
CA ASN A 259 -81.44 -30.62 75.61
C ASN A 259 -82.95 -30.37 75.74
N ASN A 260 -83.45 -29.24 75.21
CA ASN A 260 -84.87 -28.93 75.18
C ASN A 260 -85.66 -29.98 74.38
N LEU A 261 -85.15 -30.40 73.22
CA LEU A 261 -85.77 -31.42 72.38
C LEU A 261 -85.80 -32.79 73.08
N ASN A 262 -84.71 -33.17 73.75
CA ASN A 262 -84.66 -34.39 74.55
C ASN A 262 -85.66 -34.34 75.71
N GLN A 263 -85.82 -33.18 76.37
CA GLN A 263 -86.81 -32.98 77.41
C GLN A 263 -88.24 -33.11 76.86
N GLN A 264 -88.54 -32.47 75.73
CA GLN A 264 -89.84 -32.62 75.06
C GLN A 264 -90.10 -34.06 74.62
N SER A 265 -89.08 -34.76 74.12
CA SER A 265 -89.17 -36.18 73.75
C SER A 265 -89.42 -37.06 74.96
N SER A 266 -88.81 -36.75 76.12
CA SER A 266 -89.09 -37.45 77.37
C SER A 266 -90.51 -37.21 77.87
N ILE A 267 -91.04 -35.99 77.73
CA ILE A 267 -92.44 -35.67 78.07
C ILE A 267 -93.37 -36.45 77.12
N ALA A 268 -93.12 -36.39 75.82
CA ALA A 268 -93.89 -37.13 74.82
C ALA A 268 -93.82 -38.65 75.04
N ALA A 269 -92.67 -39.19 75.44
CA ALA A 269 -92.52 -40.60 75.79
C ALA A 269 -93.30 -40.96 77.06
N ALA A 270 -93.33 -40.10 78.08
CA ALA A 270 -94.13 -40.30 79.28
C ALA A 270 -95.64 -40.23 78.98
N ASP A 271 -96.05 -39.32 78.11
CA ASP A 271 -97.44 -39.23 77.64
C ASP A 271 -97.82 -40.44 76.77
N MET A 272 -96.92 -40.91 75.89
CA MET A 272 -97.09 -42.15 75.14
C MET A 272 -97.12 -43.38 76.05
N ASP A 273 -96.35 -43.44 77.14
CA ASP A 273 -96.42 -44.53 78.12
C ASP A 273 -97.74 -44.49 78.91
N ARG A 274 -98.25 -43.29 79.24
CA ARG A 274 -99.60 -43.13 79.83
C ARG A 274 -100.69 -43.59 78.88
N LEU A 275 -100.61 -43.17 77.61
CA LEU A 275 -101.53 -43.62 76.56
C LEU A 275 -101.40 -45.12 76.30
N SER A 276 -100.18 -45.65 76.29
CA SER A 276 -99.89 -47.07 76.15
C SER A 276 -100.47 -47.85 77.33
N LYS A 277 -100.34 -47.37 78.57
CA LYS A 277 -100.98 -47.99 79.74
C LYS A 277 -102.50 -47.93 79.69
N CYS A 278 -103.10 -46.83 79.23
CA CYS A 278 -104.54 -46.76 78.96
C CYS A 278 -104.97 -47.77 77.86
N LEU A 279 -104.24 -47.82 76.76
CA LEU A 279 -104.43 -48.81 75.70
C LEU A 279 -104.16 -50.23 76.18
N GLN A 280 -103.25 -50.45 77.14
CA GLN A 280 -102.91 -51.78 77.64
C GLN A 280 -103.94 -52.29 78.65
N VAL A 281 -104.67 -51.40 79.34
CA VAL A 281 -105.93 -51.76 80.03
C VAL A 281 -106.99 -52.18 79.00
N GLU A 282 -107.06 -51.51 77.85
CA GLU A 282 -108.03 -51.81 76.79
C GLU A 282 -107.65 -53.03 75.93
N VAL A 283 -106.35 -53.28 75.77
CA VAL A 283 -105.76 -54.43 75.06
C VAL A 283 -105.72 -55.65 76.00
N GLN A 284 -105.48 -55.53 77.31
CA GLN A 284 -105.69 -56.65 78.25
C GLN A 284 -107.16 -57.08 78.34
N ALA A 285 -108.10 -56.15 78.11
CA ALA A 285 -109.52 -56.48 77.92
C ALA A 285 -109.81 -57.20 76.58
N LYS A 286 -108.91 -57.12 75.59
CA LYS A 286 -109.06 -57.78 74.26
C LYS A 286 -108.09 -58.95 74.01
N GLU A 287 -106.99 -59.07 74.76
CA GLU A 287 -105.97 -60.14 74.66
C GLU A 287 -106.33 -61.41 75.45
N SER A 288 -107.38 -61.36 76.28
CA SER A 288 -108.03 -62.57 76.80
C SER A 288 -108.80 -63.34 75.71
N ALA A 289 -108.93 -62.80 74.49
CA ALA A 289 -109.62 -63.43 73.36
C ALA A 289 -108.72 -63.92 72.21
N LEU A 290 -107.39 -63.73 72.24
CA LEU A 290 -106.52 -64.01 71.07
C LEU A 290 -105.18 -64.68 71.43
N ARG A 291 -105.22 -65.65 72.36
CA ARG A 291 -104.13 -66.61 72.61
C ARG A 291 -104.24 -67.90 71.77
N GLN A 292 -104.52 -67.79 70.48
CA GLN A 292 -104.27 -68.87 69.51
C GLN A 292 -103.81 -68.26 68.18
N LEU A 293 -102.74 -68.83 67.60
CA LEU A 293 -102.06 -68.47 66.33
C LEU A 293 -101.00 -67.37 66.50
N SER A 294 -99.75 -67.47 66.05
CA SER A 294 -98.98 -68.52 65.39
C SER A 294 -97.51 -68.07 65.38
N LYS A 295 -96.58 -69.00 65.61
CA LYS A 295 -95.12 -68.81 65.52
C LYS A 295 -94.65 -68.87 64.06
N ILE A 296 -93.85 -67.91 63.58
CA ILE A 296 -93.03 -68.05 62.35
C ILE A 296 -91.68 -67.28 62.51
N PRO A 297 -90.52 -67.85 62.14
CA PRO A 297 -89.17 -67.27 62.24
C PRO A 297 -88.67 -66.56 60.94
N PRO A 298 -87.53 -65.83 60.98
CA PRO A 298 -87.02 -65.02 59.85
C PRO A 298 -85.90 -65.73 59.07
N ASP A 299 -85.86 -65.56 57.75
CA ASP A 299 -84.66 -65.73 56.89
C ASP A 299 -84.99 -65.33 55.41
N PRO A 300 -84.08 -65.36 54.42
CA PRO A 300 -82.91 -64.50 54.18
C PRO A 300 -82.87 -63.98 52.69
N PHE A 301 -81.80 -63.27 52.31
CA PHE A 301 -81.37 -62.90 50.93
C PHE A 301 -82.07 -61.80 50.12
N SER A 302 -81.25 -60.88 49.61
CA SER A 302 -81.14 -60.37 48.20
C SER A 302 -80.77 -58.88 48.23
N SER A 303 -79.52 -58.47 47.94
CA SER A 303 -78.83 -58.33 46.64
C SER A 303 -79.27 -57.12 45.79
N TRP A 304 -78.29 -56.52 45.08
CA TRP A 304 -78.31 -55.30 44.22
C TRP A 304 -78.06 -53.98 44.98
N THR A 305 -77.03 -53.15 44.71
CA THR A 305 -76.36 -52.68 43.48
C THR A 305 -74.89 -52.33 43.80
N ARG A 306 -73.80 -52.77 43.14
CA ARG A 306 -73.31 -52.53 41.77
C ARG A 306 -73.42 -51.07 41.28
N ASN A 307 -72.29 -50.35 41.29
CA ASN A 307 -71.79 -49.38 40.28
C ASN A 307 -70.31 -49.07 40.65
N LYS A 308 -69.25 -49.52 39.97
CA LYS A 308 -68.75 -49.27 38.59
C LYS A 308 -68.50 -47.79 38.25
N THR A 309 -67.27 -47.34 38.49
CA THR A 309 -66.50 -46.29 37.79
C THR A 309 -65.03 -46.64 38.03
N SER A 310 -64.10 -46.74 37.10
CA SER A 310 -64.08 -46.57 35.64
C SER A 310 -62.72 -47.10 35.21
N ASP A 311 -62.72 -48.24 34.53
CA ASP A 311 -61.58 -48.83 33.84
C ASP A 311 -61.55 -48.20 32.43
N MET A 312 -60.73 -47.17 32.23
CA MET A 312 -60.51 -46.54 30.93
C MET A 312 -59.42 -47.32 30.20
N GLY A 313 -59.85 -48.38 29.50
CA GLY A 313 -59.01 -49.16 28.62
C GLY A 313 -58.45 -48.31 27.48
N ILE A 314 -57.13 -48.28 27.37
CA ILE A 314 -56.36 -47.75 26.23
C ILE A 314 -56.58 -48.70 25.03
N PRO A 315 -57.13 -48.26 23.89
CA PRO A 315 -57.25 -49.10 22.69
C PRO A 315 -55.86 -49.50 22.16
N LYS A 316 -55.69 -50.78 21.81
CA LYS A 316 -54.38 -51.42 21.56
C LYS A 316 -54.06 -51.75 20.09
N ASP A 317 -54.77 -51.17 19.13
CA ASP A 317 -54.49 -51.40 17.70
C ASP A 317 -54.10 -50.09 16.99
N PRO A 318 -52.91 -50.02 16.34
CA PRO A 318 -52.50 -48.83 15.62
C PRO A 318 -53.40 -48.59 14.40
N PRO A 319 -53.80 -47.33 14.13
CA PRO A 319 -54.63 -46.97 12.98
C PRO A 319 -53.97 -47.37 11.64
N ASN A 320 -54.79 -47.80 10.68
CA ASN A 320 -54.34 -48.11 9.32
C ASN A 320 -53.67 -46.89 8.67
N MET A 321 -52.47 -47.11 8.12
CA MET A 321 -51.66 -46.09 7.45
C MET A 321 -52.40 -45.47 6.26
N PRO A 322 -52.44 -44.13 6.13
CA PRO A 322 -52.99 -43.46 4.96
C PRO A 322 -52.26 -43.88 3.68
N ARG A 323 -52.99 -44.11 2.59
CA ARG A 323 -52.40 -44.54 1.31
C ARG A 323 -51.43 -43.48 0.79
N GLY A 324 -50.16 -43.84 0.58
CA GLY A 324 -49.11 -42.95 0.10
C GLY A 324 -48.34 -42.19 1.20
N ALA A 325 -48.64 -42.44 2.47
CA ALA A 325 -47.87 -41.93 3.59
C ALA A 325 -46.53 -42.66 3.74
N ASP A 326 -45.49 -41.93 4.12
CA ASP A 326 -44.21 -42.51 4.51
C ASP A 326 -44.36 -43.28 5.85
N PRO A 327 -43.98 -44.58 5.90
CA PRO A 327 -44.06 -45.39 7.11
C PRO A 327 -43.40 -44.79 8.36
N ASP A 328 -42.30 -44.07 8.20
CA ASP A 328 -41.55 -43.51 9.33
C ASP A 328 -42.29 -42.33 9.96
N HIS A 329 -42.86 -41.46 9.12
CA HIS A 329 -43.67 -40.32 9.55
C HIS A 329 -44.95 -40.79 10.24
N TRP A 330 -45.61 -41.84 9.71
CA TRP A 330 -46.81 -42.42 10.31
C TRP A 330 -46.52 -43.02 11.69
N THR A 331 -45.40 -43.72 11.82
CA THR A 331 -44.98 -44.32 13.09
C THR A 331 -44.73 -43.26 14.16
N MET A 332 -44.10 -42.14 13.80
CA MET A 332 -43.87 -41.03 14.73
C MET A 332 -45.18 -40.30 15.08
N PHE A 333 -46.08 -40.13 14.13
CA PHE A 333 -47.39 -39.52 14.37
C PHE A 333 -48.26 -40.37 15.32
N CYS A 334 -48.29 -41.69 15.15
CA CYS A 334 -49.02 -42.59 16.05
C CYS A 334 -48.43 -42.60 17.47
N LYS A 335 -47.10 -42.42 17.62
CA LYS A 335 -46.47 -42.27 18.94
C LYS A 335 -46.86 -40.95 19.63
N ALA A 336 -47.11 -39.91 18.85
CA ALA A 336 -47.54 -38.60 19.31
C ALA A 336 -49.01 -38.56 19.75
N ASP A 337 -49.84 -39.42 19.15
CA ASP A 337 -51.29 -39.48 19.35
C ASP A 337 -51.70 -40.80 20.04
N PRO A 338 -51.44 -40.95 21.36
CA PRO A 338 -51.76 -42.18 22.09
C PRO A 338 -53.26 -42.49 22.13
N PHE A 339 -54.11 -41.50 21.83
CA PHE A 339 -55.55 -41.62 21.83
C PHE A 339 -56.15 -41.81 20.43
N ASN A 340 -55.32 -41.90 19.37
CA ASN A 340 -55.74 -42.08 17.99
C ASN A 340 -56.83 -41.07 17.55
N SER A 341 -56.70 -39.84 18.03
CA SER A 341 -57.57 -38.71 17.72
C SER A 341 -57.40 -38.19 16.28
N LYS A 342 -56.32 -38.61 15.60
CA LYS A 342 -55.87 -38.15 14.27
C LYS A 342 -55.60 -36.65 14.21
N ARG A 343 -55.48 -36.00 15.38
CA ARG A 343 -55.29 -34.56 15.57
C ARG A 343 -54.41 -34.32 16.78
N LEU A 344 -53.23 -33.75 16.57
CA LEU A 344 -52.27 -33.45 17.64
C LEU A 344 -52.49 -32.04 18.19
N ASP A 345 -52.66 -31.91 19.50
CA ASP A 345 -52.52 -30.65 20.22
C ASP A 345 -51.02 -30.24 20.29
N ALA A 346 -50.73 -28.94 20.45
CA ALA A 346 -49.40 -28.40 20.73
C ALA A 346 -48.63 -29.14 21.83
N GLY A 347 -49.29 -29.58 22.91
CA GLY A 347 -48.69 -30.38 23.98
C GLY A 347 -48.24 -31.76 23.49
N GLN A 348 -49.10 -32.46 22.75
CA GLN A 348 -48.81 -33.77 22.17
C GLN A 348 -47.73 -33.70 21.09
N LEU A 349 -47.79 -32.67 20.23
CA LEU A 349 -46.75 -32.39 19.24
C LEU A 349 -45.42 -32.06 19.91
N GLY A 350 -45.42 -31.34 21.03
CA GLY A 350 -44.22 -31.07 21.81
C GLY A 350 -43.57 -32.33 22.37
N ILE A 351 -44.36 -33.26 22.89
CA ILE A 351 -43.88 -34.55 23.38
C ILE A 351 -43.31 -35.39 22.22
N ALA A 352 -44.00 -35.41 21.08
CA ALA A 352 -43.57 -36.13 19.89
C ALA A 352 -42.23 -35.62 19.32
N LEU A 353 -42.08 -34.29 19.27
CA LEU A 353 -40.85 -33.65 18.84
C LEU A 353 -39.74 -33.85 19.88
N SER A 354 -40.07 -33.88 21.17
CA SER A 354 -39.07 -34.16 22.24
C SER A 354 -38.61 -35.62 22.26
N ALA A 355 -39.40 -36.56 21.72
CA ALA A 355 -39.01 -37.96 21.57
C ALA A 355 -38.04 -38.20 20.40
N GLY A 356 -37.87 -37.22 19.51
CA GLY A 356 -36.85 -37.25 18.44
C GLY A 356 -35.48 -36.75 18.92
N PRO A 357 -34.49 -36.62 18.02
CA PRO A 357 -33.13 -36.17 18.34
C PRO A 357 -33.04 -34.64 18.50
N TRP A 358 -34.05 -34.03 19.13
CA TRP A 358 -34.26 -32.59 19.24
C TRP A 358 -34.14 -32.14 20.70
N PRO A 359 -33.63 -30.94 20.97
CA PRO A 359 -33.77 -30.35 22.30
C PRO A 359 -35.25 -30.05 22.56
N PRO A 360 -35.72 -30.12 23.82
CA PRO A 360 -37.11 -29.83 24.16
C PRO A 360 -37.46 -28.41 23.72
N LEU A 361 -38.41 -28.31 22.77
CA LEU A 361 -38.88 -27.04 22.26
C LEU A 361 -39.86 -26.41 23.24
N SER A 362 -39.79 -25.08 23.40
CA SER A 362 -40.79 -24.38 24.21
C SER A 362 -42.19 -24.54 23.59
N ILE A 363 -43.21 -24.74 24.43
CA ILE A 363 -44.61 -24.85 23.98
C ILE A 363 -45.03 -23.66 23.10
N ARG A 364 -44.51 -22.46 23.37
CA ARG A 364 -44.76 -21.26 22.58
C ARG A 364 -44.19 -21.34 21.16
N ALA A 365 -43.02 -21.96 20.98
CA ALA A 365 -42.43 -22.18 19.67
C ALA A 365 -43.24 -23.22 18.87
N ILE A 366 -43.76 -24.24 19.54
CA ILE A 366 -44.63 -25.26 18.93
C ILE A 366 -45.97 -24.64 18.51
N VAL A 367 -46.60 -23.84 19.36
CA VAL A 367 -47.83 -23.10 19.00
C VAL A 367 -47.59 -22.15 17.82
N LEU A 368 -46.44 -21.48 17.77
CA LEU A 368 -46.09 -20.63 16.63
C LEU A 368 -45.94 -21.44 15.35
N LEU A 369 -45.31 -22.62 15.43
CA LEU A 369 -45.15 -23.56 14.32
C LEU A 369 -46.50 -24.07 13.80
N ILE A 370 -47.46 -24.36 14.68
CA ILE A 370 -48.82 -24.74 14.28
C ILE A 370 -49.49 -23.58 13.53
N ARG A 371 -49.40 -22.37 14.09
CA ARG A 371 -49.98 -21.15 13.50
C ARG A 371 -49.39 -20.77 12.15
N THR A 372 -48.16 -21.19 11.83
CA THR A 372 -47.56 -20.90 10.51
C THR A 372 -48.22 -21.67 9.37
N TYR A 373 -48.92 -22.78 9.64
CA TYR A 373 -49.62 -23.54 8.59
C TYR A 373 -51.14 -23.58 8.78
N ASP A 374 -51.65 -23.45 10.01
CA ASP A 374 -53.09 -23.35 10.27
C ASP A 374 -53.44 -22.04 10.99
N ARG A 375 -54.21 -21.17 10.32
CA ARG A 375 -54.64 -19.87 10.85
C ARG A 375 -55.71 -20.00 11.94
N ASN A 376 -56.44 -21.10 11.97
CA ASN A 376 -57.49 -21.37 12.95
C ASN A 376 -56.94 -22.18 14.16
N GLY A 377 -55.63 -22.46 14.16
CA GLY A 377 -55.02 -23.69 14.65
C GLY A 377 -54.85 -23.88 16.16
N ASP A 378 -55.59 -24.87 16.64
CA ASP A 378 -55.36 -25.57 17.91
C ASP A 378 -54.86 -27.02 17.70
N PHE A 379 -54.98 -27.57 16.48
CA PHE A 379 -54.69 -28.98 16.19
C PHE A 379 -53.91 -29.17 14.89
N VAL A 380 -53.13 -30.25 14.83
CA VAL A 380 -52.30 -30.66 13.70
C VAL A 380 -52.75 -32.01 13.16
N ASP A 381 -53.05 -32.10 11.87
CA ASP A 381 -53.33 -33.37 11.20
C ASP A 381 -52.05 -34.04 10.65
N PHE A 382 -52.19 -35.26 10.16
CA PHE A 382 -51.07 -36.02 9.61
C PHE A 382 -50.48 -35.37 8.34
N GLU A 383 -51.31 -34.70 7.53
CA GLU A 383 -50.86 -34.01 6.32
C GLU A 383 -49.95 -32.81 6.67
N PHE A 384 -50.30 -32.05 7.70
CA PHE A 384 -49.40 -31.03 8.25
C PHE A 384 -48.10 -31.67 8.74
N PHE A 385 -48.18 -32.77 9.48
CA PHE A 385 -47.01 -33.41 10.09
C PHE A 385 -45.98 -33.82 9.02
N THR A 386 -46.45 -34.38 7.91
CA THR A 386 -45.57 -34.77 6.78
C THR A 386 -44.94 -33.57 6.06
N ARG A 387 -45.55 -32.38 6.07
CA ARG A 387 -44.98 -31.16 5.48
C ARG A 387 -43.96 -30.48 6.38
N VAL A 388 -44.19 -30.49 7.69
CA VAL A 388 -43.32 -29.83 8.68
C VAL A 388 -42.07 -30.65 8.96
N TRP A 389 -42.17 -31.98 8.96
CA TRP A 389 -41.09 -32.86 9.36
C TRP A 389 -39.79 -32.67 8.55
N PRO A 390 -39.79 -32.58 7.20
CA PRO A 390 -38.58 -32.30 6.44
C PRO A 390 -37.99 -30.91 6.71
N GLN A 391 -38.85 -29.91 6.95
CA GLN A 391 -38.39 -28.56 7.26
C GLN A 391 -37.68 -28.48 8.60
N MET A 392 -38.18 -29.21 9.60
CA MET A 392 -37.49 -29.33 10.89
C MET A 392 -36.09 -29.93 10.72
N HIS A 393 -35.93 -30.96 9.89
CA HIS A 393 -34.62 -31.56 9.57
C HIS A 393 -33.66 -30.56 8.92
N GLN A 394 -34.16 -29.72 8.02
CA GLN A 394 -33.37 -28.66 7.42
C GLN A 394 -32.95 -27.62 8.47
N TRP A 395 -33.87 -27.17 9.33
CA TRP A 395 -33.54 -26.23 10.41
C TRP A 395 -32.51 -26.81 11.39
N LYS A 396 -32.58 -28.12 11.68
CA LYS A 396 -31.57 -28.85 12.44
C LYS A 396 -30.19 -28.69 11.83
N LYS A 397 -30.08 -29.05 10.55
CA LYS A 397 -28.82 -29.10 9.82
C LYS A 397 -28.18 -27.72 9.77
N THR A 398 -28.98 -26.69 9.52
CA THR A 398 -28.50 -25.31 9.55
C THR A 398 -28.11 -24.88 10.96
N PHE A 399 -28.87 -25.25 12.00
CA PHE A 399 -28.50 -24.93 13.38
C PHE A 399 -27.14 -25.53 13.78
N PHE A 400 -26.92 -26.83 13.56
CA PHE A 400 -25.67 -27.51 13.91
C PHE A 400 -24.45 -27.04 13.11
N ARG A 401 -24.67 -26.47 11.92
CA ARG A 401 -23.58 -25.89 11.12
C ARG A 401 -23.08 -24.56 11.68
N HIS A 402 -23.97 -23.78 12.29
CA HIS A 402 -23.70 -22.38 12.67
C HIS A 402 -23.64 -22.17 14.19
N HIS A 403 -23.93 -23.20 14.99
CA HIS A 403 -23.80 -23.15 16.45
C HIS A 403 -22.32 -23.12 16.88
N ASN A 404 -22.08 -22.81 18.15
CA ASN A 404 -20.75 -22.82 18.76
C ASN A 404 -20.46 -24.11 19.57
N GLY A 405 -21.32 -25.12 19.47
CA GLY A 405 -21.18 -26.38 20.20
C GLY A 405 -20.12 -27.28 19.56
N GLN A 406 -19.34 -27.99 20.36
CA GLN A 406 -18.37 -28.97 19.86
C GLN A 406 -19.08 -30.30 19.62
N GLY A 407 -19.52 -30.54 18.37
CA GLY A 407 -20.14 -31.80 17.93
C GLY A 407 -21.65 -31.76 17.75
N GLU A 408 -22.20 -32.83 17.17
CA GLU A 408 -23.64 -32.98 16.86
C GLU A 408 -24.51 -33.19 18.11
N PHE A 409 -23.91 -33.58 19.24
CA PHE A 409 -24.63 -33.90 20.47
C PHE A 409 -24.45 -32.85 21.59
N VAL A 410 -23.61 -31.83 21.37
CA VAL A 410 -23.41 -30.73 22.32
C VAL A 410 -24.23 -29.52 21.86
N PHE A 411 -25.31 -29.24 22.57
CA PHE A 411 -26.16 -28.08 22.28
C PHE A 411 -25.43 -26.77 22.64
N GLY A 412 -25.35 -25.87 21.67
CA GLY A 412 -24.78 -24.54 21.81
C GLY A 412 -25.80 -23.44 21.52
N TYR A 413 -25.31 -22.22 21.33
CA TYR A 413 -26.08 -21.12 20.80
C TYR A 413 -25.48 -20.65 19.47
N ILE A 414 -26.32 -20.12 18.58
CA ILE A 414 -25.83 -19.47 17.36
C ILE A 414 -25.37 -18.06 17.74
N PRO A 415 -24.07 -17.71 17.62
CA PRO A 415 -23.62 -16.36 17.87
C PRO A 415 -24.21 -15.41 16.82
N PHE A 416 -24.43 -14.16 17.19
CA PHE A 416 -25.04 -13.14 16.32
C PHE A 416 -24.39 -13.08 14.92
N LYS A 417 -23.06 -13.15 14.87
CA LYS A 417 -22.26 -13.16 13.62
C LYS A 417 -22.65 -14.29 12.66
N ASN A 418 -23.03 -15.45 13.18
CA ASN A 418 -23.40 -16.62 12.37
C ASN A 418 -24.91 -16.68 12.09
N MET A 419 -25.73 -15.96 12.86
CA MET A 419 -27.19 -15.99 12.71
C MET A 419 -27.64 -15.44 11.35
N ALA A 420 -26.99 -14.39 10.84
CA ALA A 420 -27.29 -13.86 9.51
C ALA A 420 -27.00 -14.89 8.39
N MET A 421 -25.93 -15.66 8.53
CA MET A 421 -25.57 -16.73 7.58
C MET A 421 -26.53 -17.91 7.68
N ALA A 422 -26.91 -18.30 8.89
CA ALA A 422 -27.88 -19.37 9.14
C ALA A 422 -29.25 -19.03 8.55
N LEU A 423 -29.75 -17.80 8.74
CA LEU A 423 -31.04 -17.38 8.18
C LEU A 423 -31.02 -17.31 6.66
N LYS A 424 -29.90 -16.86 6.08
CA LYS A 424 -29.71 -16.85 4.63
C LYS A 424 -29.73 -18.25 4.02
N GLU A 425 -29.26 -19.27 4.74
CA GLU A 425 -29.29 -20.67 4.31
C GLU A 425 -30.70 -21.28 4.28
N ILE A 426 -31.64 -20.71 5.03
CA ILE A 426 -33.06 -21.09 5.06
C ILE A 426 -33.88 -20.13 4.16
N ASP A 427 -33.22 -19.40 3.27
CA ASP A 427 -33.82 -18.40 2.37
C ASP A 427 -34.54 -17.23 3.08
N ILE A 428 -34.22 -16.99 4.35
CA ILE A 428 -34.77 -15.87 5.13
C ILE A 428 -33.75 -14.72 5.11
N THR A 429 -34.06 -13.66 4.35
CA THR A 429 -33.25 -12.45 4.31
C THR A 429 -33.84 -11.38 5.23
N ILE A 430 -33.10 -11.02 6.27
CA ILE A 430 -33.51 -10.00 7.25
C ILE A 430 -32.45 -8.89 7.28
N PRO A 431 -32.84 -7.60 7.24
CA PRO A 431 -31.91 -6.50 7.45
C PRO A 431 -31.20 -6.63 8.81
N LEU A 432 -29.89 -6.38 8.85
CA LEU A 432 -29.06 -6.56 10.05
C LEU A 432 -29.62 -5.82 11.29
N LYS A 433 -30.13 -4.60 11.11
CA LYS A 433 -30.77 -3.83 12.20
C LYS A 433 -31.98 -4.53 12.81
N VAL A 434 -32.80 -5.20 11.99
CA VAL A 434 -33.96 -5.95 12.46
C VAL A 434 -33.49 -7.24 13.15
N LEU A 435 -32.45 -7.88 12.61
CA LEU A 435 -31.85 -9.07 13.20
C LEU A 435 -31.27 -8.79 14.60
N GLU A 436 -30.61 -7.65 14.80
CA GLU A 436 -30.10 -7.21 16.11
C GLU A 436 -31.23 -7.09 17.15
N LEU A 437 -32.35 -6.49 16.75
CA LEU A 437 -33.52 -6.34 17.61
C LEU A 437 -34.13 -7.70 17.97
N ILE A 438 -34.27 -8.60 16.99
CA ILE A 438 -34.75 -9.97 17.20
C ILE A 438 -33.83 -10.72 18.15
N PHE A 439 -32.52 -10.67 17.91
CA PHE A 439 -31.52 -11.34 18.75
C PHE A 439 -31.56 -10.82 20.19
N LYS A 440 -31.61 -9.49 20.37
CA LYS A 440 -31.76 -8.85 21.68
C LYS A 440 -33.05 -9.30 22.37
N ARG A 441 -34.17 -9.36 21.65
CA ARG A 441 -35.47 -9.80 22.20
C ARG A 441 -35.46 -11.27 22.62
N ILE A 442 -34.91 -12.16 21.80
CA ILE A 442 -34.83 -13.60 22.10
C ILE A 442 -33.91 -13.84 23.31
N LYS A 443 -32.75 -13.19 23.36
CA LYS A 443 -31.81 -13.30 24.49
C LYS A 443 -32.44 -12.82 25.80
N LEU A 444 -33.10 -11.65 25.78
CA LEU A 444 -33.83 -11.13 26.94
C LEU A 444 -34.92 -12.11 27.42
N THR A 445 -35.64 -12.73 26.48
CA THR A 445 -36.71 -13.68 26.84
C THR A 445 -36.12 -14.94 27.47
N ALA A 446 -35.03 -15.49 26.94
CA ALA A 446 -34.33 -16.65 27.50
C ALA A 446 -33.76 -16.39 28.90
N THR A 447 -33.18 -15.20 29.12
CA THR A 447 -32.69 -14.79 30.44
C THR A 447 -33.84 -14.67 31.44
N LEU A 448 -34.97 -14.08 31.04
CA LEU A 448 -36.15 -13.95 31.90
C LEU A 448 -36.79 -15.30 32.24
N THR A 449 -36.92 -16.24 31.30
CA THR A 449 -37.43 -17.58 31.62
C THR A 449 -36.47 -18.36 32.51
N SER A 450 -35.15 -18.23 32.35
CA SER A 450 -34.18 -18.88 33.24
C SER A 450 -34.20 -18.32 34.68
N LEU A 451 -34.61 -17.06 34.83
CA LEU A 451 -34.78 -16.37 36.11
C LEU A 451 -36.12 -16.68 36.79
N LEU A 452 -37.15 -17.05 36.01
CA LEU A 452 -38.49 -17.41 36.53
C LEU A 452 -38.63 -18.90 36.90
N ILE A 453 -37.72 -19.75 36.42
CA ILE A 453 -37.71 -21.20 36.70
C ILE A 453 -36.76 -21.54 37.87
N ARG A 454 -35.90 -20.59 38.28
CA ARG A 454 -35.14 -20.64 39.54
C ARG A 454 -35.93 -19.94 40.63
#